data_AF-A0A536GTD6-F1
#
_entry.id   AF-A0A536GTD6-F1
#
_cell.length_a   1.000
_cell.length_b   1.000
_cell.length_c   1.000
_cell.angle_alpha   90.00
_cell.angle_beta   90.00
_cell.angle_gamma   90.00
#
_symmetry.space_group_name_H-M   'P 1'
#
loop_
_entity.id
_entity.type
_entity.pdbx_description
1 polymer ?
#
loop_
_entity_poly.entity_id
_entity_poly.type
_entity_poly.pdbx_seq_one_letter_code
_entity_poly.pdbx_strand_id
1 'polypeptide(L)'
;MLWLTIAAAMAVFGGHRARQAALRGAVAIAITSTLVNLPLKYVARRDRPPRRRFDRPLPISMPGSFSFPSGHSASAFAFATGVGLEHPWMALPILPLASAVAYSRVHLRVHYPFDVLAGAV
;
A
#
# COMPACT_ATOMS: atom_id res chain seq x y z
N MET A 1 5.45 6.07 3.51
CA MET A 1 6.23 7.29 3.17
C MET A 1 6.00 7.73 1.73
N LEU A 2 6.20 6.87 0.72
CA LEU A 2 5.94 7.18 -0.70
C LEU A 2 4.60 7.92 -0.97
N TRP A 3 3.49 7.44 -0.41
CA TRP A 3 2.19 8.05 -0.67
C TRP A 3 2.03 9.43 -0.04
N LEU A 4 2.61 9.64 1.15
CA LEU A 4 2.59 10.94 1.82
C LEU A 4 3.47 11.96 1.09
N THR A 5 4.58 11.53 0.50
CA THR A 5 5.40 12.41 -0.36
C THR A 5 4.66 12.81 -1.63
N ILE A 6 3.90 11.89 -2.25
CA ILE A 6 3.05 12.21 -3.40
C ILE A 6 1.92 13.17 -2.98
N ALA A 7 1.26 12.91 -1.85
CA ALA A 7 0.23 13.80 -1.31
C ALA A 7 0.78 15.21 -1.02
N ALA A 8 1.97 15.32 -0.43
CA ALA A 8 2.63 16.60 -0.19
C ALA A 8 2.94 17.33 -1.50
N ALA A 9 3.48 16.64 -2.50
CA ALA A 9 3.73 17.23 -3.82
C ALA A 9 2.43 17.71 -4.49
N MET A 10 1.37 16.92 -4.44
CA MET A 10 0.04 17.31 -4.92
C MET A 10 -0.51 18.53 -4.18
N ALA A 11 -0.26 18.65 -2.87
CA ALA A 11 -0.74 19.76 -2.07
C ALA A 11 0.02 21.07 -2.36
N VAL A 12 1.34 20.98 -2.55
CA VAL A 12 2.22 22.14 -2.79
C VAL A 12 2.11 22.63 -4.22
N PHE A 13 2.24 21.73 -5.20
CA PHE A 13 2.31 22.09 -6.63
C PHE A 13 0.97 22.00 -7.36
N GLY A 14 -0.04 21.37 -6.76
CA GLY A 14 -1.34 21.20 -7.37
C GLY A 14 -2.33 22.33 -7.05
N GLY A 15 -3.36 22.43 -7.89
CA GLY A 15 -4.51 23.32 -7.67
C GLY A 15 -5.46 22.81 -6.57
N HIS A 16 -6.60 23.50 -6.41
CA HIS A 16 -7.58 23.20 -5.36
C HIS A 16 -8.04 21.72 -5.35
N ARG A 17 -8.37 21.16 -6.52
CA ARG A 17 -8.77 19.74 -6.64
C ARG A 17 -7.67 18.77 -6.26
N ALA A 18 -6.41 19.06 -6.60
CA ALA A 18 -5.27 18.21 -6.24
C ALA A 18 -5.02 18.20 -4.72
N ARG A 19 -5.25 19.33 -4.04
CA ARG A 19 -5.20 19.42 -2.58
C ARG A 19 -6.29 18.59 -1.91
N GLN A 20 -7.52 18.65 -2.41
CA GLN A 20 -8.63 17.80 -1.93
C GLN A 20 -8.31 16.31 -2.13
N ALA A 21 -7.82 15.95 -3.32
CA ALA A 21 -7.37 14.59 -3.62
C ALA A 21 -6.25 14.12 -2.69
N ALA A 22 -5.26 14.97 -2.42
CA ALA A 22 -4.16 14.67 -1.50
C ALA A 22 -4.66 14.43 -0.07
N LEU A 23 -5.56 15.29 0.42
CA LEU A 23 -6.16 15.15 1.75
C LEU A 23 -6.96 13.86 1.85
N ARG A 24 -7.86 13.60 0.89
CA ARG A 24 -8.70 12.39 0.89
C ARG A 24 -7.86 11.12 0.79
N GLY A 25 -6.82 11.13 -0.05
CA GLY A 25 -5.85 10.04 -0.13
C GLY A 25 -5.10 9.81 1.18
N ALA A 26 -4.62 10.88 1.85
CA ALA A 26 -3.94 10.79 3.13
C ALA A 26 -4.84 10.23 4.24
N VAL A 27 -6.09 10.70 4.32
CA VAL A 27 -7.11 10.20 5.25
C VAL A 27 -7.41 8.73 4.97
N ALA A 28 -7.57 8.33 3.70
CA ALA A 28 -7.79 6.94 3.32
C ALA A 28 -6.64 6.03 3.75
N ILE A 29 -5.37 6.47 3.60
CA ILE A 29 -4.20 5.75 4.11
C ILE A 29 -4.28 5.60 5.63
N ALA A 30 -4.59 6.68 6.36
CA ALA A 30 -4.63 6.67 7.82
C ALA A 30 -5.67 5.68 8.35
N ILE A 31 -6.89 5.71 7.80
CA ILE A 31 -7.97 4.78 8.14
C ILE A 31 -7.54 3.34 7.83
N THR A 32 -7.09 3.09 6.60
CA THR A 32 -6.73 1.75 6.14
C THR A 32 -5.55 1.19 6.93
N SER A 33 -4.54 2.00 7.22
CA SER A 33 -3.38 1.58 7.99
C SER A 33 -3.74 1.23 9.42
N THR A 34 -4.64 1.99 10.04
CA THR A 34 -5.16 1.70 11.39
C THR A 34 -5.90 0.37 11.38
N LEU A 35 -6.84 0.15 10.45
CA LEU A 35 -7.63 -1.08 10.37
C LEU A 35 -6.80 -2.32 9.99
N VAL A 36 -5.82 -2.18 9.10
CA VAL A 36 -5.02 -3.32 8.66
C VAL A 36 -3.96 -3.70 9.70
N ASN A 37 -3.27 -2.72 10.29
CA ASN A 37 -2.11 -3.02 11.14
C ASN A 37 -2.47 -3.30 12.61
N LEU A 38 -3.63 -2.84 13.12
CA LEU A 38 -4.02 -3.02 14.52
C LEU A 38 -4.95 -4.22 14.73
N PRO A 39 -6.16 -4.30 14.15
CA PRO A 39 -7.03 -5.46 14.38
C PRO A 39 -6.72 -6.63 13.44
N LEU A 40 -6.64 -6.40 12.12
CA LEU A 40 -6.66 -7.51 11.16
C LEU A 40 -5.41 -8.40 11.22
N LYS A 41 -4.21 -7.80 11.32
CA LYS A 41 -2.96 -8.57 11.41
C LYS A 41 -2.88 -9.45 12.65
N TYR A 42 -3.40 -8.99 13.77
CA TYR A 42 -3.34 -9.71 15.04
C TYR A 42 -4.36 -10.85 15.13
N VAL A 43 -5.45 -10.75 14.37
CA VAL A 43 -6.47 -11.80 14.24
C VAL A 43 -6.01 -12.90 13.28
N ALA A 44 -5.48 -12.54 12.11
CA ALA A 44 -5.13 -13.51 11.08
C ALA A 44 -3.87 -14.32 11.40
N ARG A 45 -2.92 -13.73 12.14
CA ARG A 45 -1.63 -14.32 12.58
C ARG A 45 -0.91 -15.16 11.52
N ARG A 46 -1.08 -14.80 10.24
CA ARG A 46 -0.53 -15.58 9.14
C ARG A 46 0.97 -15.33 9.05
N ASP A 47 1.74 -16.41 9.03
CA ASP A 47 3.18 -16.34 8.79
C ASP A 47 3.49 -15.85 7.37
N ARG A 48 4.67 -15.25 7.21
CA ARG A 48 5.17 -14.84 5.89
C ARG A 48 5.68 -16.04 5.11
N PRO A 49 5.76 -15.94 3.76
CA PRO A 49 6.34 -17.00 2.96
C PRO A 49 7.74 -17.37 3.48
N PRO A 50 8.02 -18.67 3.69
CA PRO A 50 9.32 -19.10 4.20
C PRO A 50 10.40 -18.82 3.16
N ARG A 51 11.54 -18.26 3.60
CA ARG A 51 12.75 -18.19 2.77
C ARG A 51 13.34 -19.59 2.68
N ARG A 52 13.39 -20.17 1.49
CA ARG A 52 14.02 -21.48 1.29
C ARG A 52 15.54 -21.32 1.30
N ARG A 53 16.26 -22.37 1.72
CA ARG A 53 17.73 -22.37 1.84
C ARG A 53 18.46 -21.98 0.54
N PHE A 54 17.83 -22.19 -0.61
CA PHE A 54 18.39 -21.89 -1.94
C PHE A 54 17.86 -20.60 -2.57
N ASP A 55 17.09 -19.80 -1.82
CA ASP A 55 16.60 -18.54 -2.32
C ASP A 55 17.74 -17.54 -2.44
N ARG A 56 17.80 -16.82 -3.57
CA ARG A 56 18.74 -15.72 -3.72
C ARG A 56 18.52 -14.70 -2.59
N PRO A 57 19.57 -14.22 -1.92
CA PRO A 57 19.44 -13.20 -0.91
C PRO A 57 18.81 -11.95 -1.52
N LEU A 58 17.73 -11.48 -0.91
CA LEU A 58 17.04 -10.25 -1.31
C LEU A 58 17.54 -9.09 -0.43
N PRO A 59 17.71 -7.87 -0.98
CA PRO A 59 18.23 -6.71 -0.26
C PRO A 59 17.18 -6.05 0.63
N ILE A 60 16.38 -6.87 1.34
CA ILE A 60 15.30 -6.42 2.21
C ILE A 60 15.24 -7.27 3.48
N SER A 61 15.09 -6.61 4.63
CA SER A 61 14.82 -7.27 5.90
C SER A 61 13.40 -7.84 5.92
N MET A 62 13.22 -9.04 6.47
CA MET A 62 11.89 -9.59 6.70
C MET A 62 11.15 -8.73 7.73
N PRO A 63 9.93 -8.25 7.44
CA PRO A 63 9.17 -7.52 8.44
C PRO A 63 8.77 -8.45 9.59
N GLY A 64 8.94 -8.00 10.84
CA GLY A 64 8.58 -8.76 12.04
C GLY A 64 7.07 -8.87 12.34
N SER A 65 6.22 -8.22 11.52
CA SER A 65 4.75 -8.31 11.64
C SER A 65 4.16 -9.35 10.69
N PHE A 66 2.98 -9.87 11.05
CA PHE A 66 2.23 -10.87 10.27
C PHE A 66 2.03 -10.50 8.79
N SER A 67 1.87 -11.52 7.95
CA SER A 67 1.79 -11.40 6.49
C SER A 67 0.43 -10.89 6.02
N PHE A 68 -0.66 -11.28 6.67
CA PHE A 68 -2.00 -10.97 6.19
C PHE A 68 -2.69 -9.85 6.97
N PRO A 69 -3.34 -8.89 6.28
CA PRO A 69 -3.19 -8.54 4.86
C PRO A 69 -1.97 -7.63 4.63
N SER A 70 -1.61 -7.41 3.37
CA SER A 70 -0.48 -6.56 2.99
C SER A 70 -0.79 -5.08 3.23
N GLY A 71 -0.28 -4.51 4.32
CA GLY A 71 -0.42 -3.07 4.60
C GLY A 71 0.20 -2.14 3.54
N HIS A 72 1.21 -2.61 2.80
CA HIS A 72 1.76 -1.86 1.66
C HIS A 72 0.79 -1.83 0.48
N SER A 73 0.11 -2.94 0.20
CA SER A 73 -0.95 -3.00 -0.82
C SER A 73 -2.12 -2.13 -0.39
N ALA A 74 -2.58 -2.28 0.86
CA ALA A 74 -3.71 -1.54 1.41
C ALA A 74 -3.53 -0.03 1.39
N SER A 75 -2.40 0.47 1.88
CA SER A 75 -2.12 1.92 1.79
C SER A 75 -2.00 2.42 0.35
N ALA A 76 -1.49 1.60 -0.58
CA ALA A 76 -1.34 1.98 -1.98
C ALA A 76 -2.69 2.15 -2.70
N PHE A 77 -3.55 1.15 -2.60
CA PHE A 77 -4.86 1.18 -3.26
C PHE A 77 -5.84 2.12 -2.54
N ALA A 78 -5.73 2.29 -1.22
CA ALA A 78 -6.49 3.31 -0.49
C ALA A 78 -6.13 4.73 -0.95
N PHE A 79 -4.84 5.02 -1.14
CA PHE A 79 -4.41 6.32 -1.67
C PHE A 79 -4.91 6.54 -3.10
N ALA A 80 -4.71 5.56 -3.98
CA ALA A 80 -5.15 5.64 -5.37
C ALA A 80 -6.67 5.88 -5.49
N THR A 81 -7.46 5.18 -4.67
CA THR A 81 -8.91 5.33 -4.61
C THR A 81 -9.31 6.69 -4.07
N GLY A 82 -8.71 7.12 -2.95
CA GLY A 82 -8.98 8.43 -2.34
C GLY A 82 -8.68 9.60 -3.29
N VAL A 83 -7.58 9.50 -4.05
CA VAL A 83 -7.25 10.48 -5.09
C VAL A 83 -8.23 10.41 -6.27
N GLY A 84 -8.57 9.20 -6.73
CA GLY A 84 -9.47 9.01 -7.86
C GLY A 84 -10.89 9.52 -7.64
N LEU A 85 -11.38 9.49 -6.39
CA LEU A 85 -12.70 10.03 -6.04
C LEU A 85 -12.79 11.55 -6.21
N GLU A 86 -11.69 12.28 -6.02
CA GLU A 86 -11.63 13.74 -6.18
C GLU A 86 -11.15 14.15 -7.58
N HIS A 87 -10.22 13.38 -8.14
CA HIS A 87 -9.57 13.69 -9.40
C HIS A 87 -9.19 12.43 -10.20
N PRO A 88 -10.12 11.84 -10.96
CA PRO A 88 -9.93 10.54 -11.65
C PRO A 88 -8.68 10.48 -12.53
N TRP A 89 -8.36 11.58 -13.23
CA TRP A 89 -7.17 11.66 -14.10
C TRP A 89 -5.85 11.52 -13.34
N MET A 90 -5.81 11.90 -12.06
CA MET A 90 -4.61 11.75 -11.23
C MET A 90 -4.46 10.32 -10.70
N ALA A 91 -5.54 9.54 -10.65
CA ALA A 91 -5.45 8.12 -10.29
C ALA A 91 -4.81 7.28 -11.40
N LEU A 92 -4.88 7.71 -12.67
CA LEU A 92 -4.30 6.99 -13.81
C LEU A 92 -2.81 6.67 -13.65
N PRO A 93 -1.91 7.60 -13.25
CA PRO A 93 -0.52 7.26 -12.96
C PRO A 93 -0.32 6.58 -11.59
N ILE A 94 -1.22 6.80 -10.63
CA ILE A 94 -1.07 6.27 -9.26
C ILE A 94 -1.45 4.78 -9.19
N LEU A 95 -2.44 4.33 -9.96
CA LEU A 95 -2.88 2.92 -9.98
C LEU A 95 -1.81 1.94 -10.49
N PRO A 96 -1.08 2.21 -11.59
CA PRO A 96 0.07 1.41 -12.00
C PRO A 96 1.16 1.40 -10.94
N LEU A 97 1.43 2.54 -10.30
CA LEU A 97 2.42 2.61 -9.21
C LEU A 97 1.99 1.77 -8.00
N ALA A 98 0.71 1.83 -7.61
CA ALA A 98 0.15 0.99 -6.56
C ALA A 98 0.26 -0.50 -6.90
N SER A 99 -0.02 -0.86 -8.15
CA SER A 99 0.11 -2.22 -8.67
C SER A 99 1.57 -2.69 -8.67
N ALA A 100 2.51 -1.83 -9.04
CA ALA A 100 3.94 -2.14 -8.99
C ALA A 100 4.42 -2.36 -7.54
N VAL A 101 3.96 -1.53 -6.59
CA VAL A 101 4.24 -1.72 -5.17
C VAL A 101 3.67 -3.04 -4.68
N ALA A 102 2.42 -3.37 -5.02
CA ALA A 102 1.77 -4.63 -4.71
C ALA A 102 2.56 -5.83 -5.26
N TYR A 103 2.93 -5.79 -6.54
CA TYR A 103 3.76 -6.82 -7.19
C TYR A 103 5.12 -6.98 -6.50
N SER A 104 5.78 -5.88 -6.12
CA SER A 104 7.08 -5.93 -5.44
C SER A 104 7.01 -6.76 -4.15
N ARG A 105 5.88 -6.75 -3.43
CA ARG A 105 5.70 -7.53 -2.18
C ARG A 105 5.66 -9.03 -2.42
N VAL A 106 5.10 -9.45 -3.55
CA VAL A 106 5.11 -10.86 -3.99
C VAL A 106 6.48 -11.24 -4.50
N HIS A 107 7.08 -10.39 -5.34
CA HIS A 107 8.40 -10.63 -5.93
C HIS A 107 9.49 -10.76 -4.87
N LEU A 108 9.44 -9.92 -3.83
CA LEU A 108 10.33 -9.96 -2.68
C LEU A 108 9.99 -11.06 -1.66
N ARG A 109 8.97 -11.89 -1.93
CA ARG A 109 8.57 -13.04 -1.12
C ARG A 109 8.24 -12.71 0.33
N VAL A 110 7.79 -11.48 0.56
CA VAL A 110 7.40 -10.99 1.89
C VAL A 110 5.91 -11.16 2.15
N HIS A 111 5.11 -11.34 1.10
CA HIS A 111 3.67 -11.59 1.16
C HIS A 111 3.26 -12.62 0.11
N TYR A 112 2.21 -13.39 0.41
CA TYR A 112 1.55 -14.22 -0.59
C TYR A 112 0.75 -13.34 -1.58
N PRO A 113 0.51 -13.80 -2.82
CA PRO A 113 -0.36 -13.07 -3.76
C PRO A 113 -1.73 -12.74 -3.16
N PHE A 114 -2.31 -13.65 -2.39
CA PHE A 114 -3.58 -13.44 -1.70
C PHE A 114 -3.53 -12.31 -0.67
N ASP A 115 -2.43 -12.18 0.10
CA ASP A 115 -2.29 -11.09 1.08
C ASP A 115 -2.26 -9.71 0.39
N VAL A 116 -1.73 -9.67 -0.84
CA VAL A 116 -1.66 -8.46 -1.65
C VAL A 116 -3.01 -8.14 -2.28
N LEU A 117 -3.71 -9.13 -2.82
CA LEU A 117 -5.06 -8.98 -3.38
C LEU A 117 -6.07 -8.56 -2.32
N ALA A 118 -6.07 -9.20 -1.15
CA ALA A 118 -6.94 -8.83 -0.03
C ALA A 118 -6.59 -7.45 0.55
N GLY A 119 -5.34 -6.98 0.36
CA GLY A 119 -4.99 -5.61 0.67
C GLY A 119 -5.43 -4.61 -0.41
N ALA A 120 -5.69 -5.03 -1.64
CA ALA A 120 -6.04 -4.13 -2.73
C ALA A 120 -7.54 -3.79 -2.80
N VAL A 121 -8.36 -4.52 -2.03
CA VAL A 121 -9.82 -4.39 -1.93
C VAL A 121 -10.18 -3.83 -0.56
#